data_AF-A0A3D2APM1-F1
#
_entry.id   AF-A0A3D2APM1-F1
#
_cell.length_a   1.000
_cell.length_b   1.000
_cell.length_c   1.000
_cell.angle_alpha   90.00
_cell.angle_beta   90.00
_cell.angle_gamma   90.00
#
_symmetry.space_group_name_H-M   'P 1'
#
loop_
_entity.id
_entity.type
_entity.pdbx_description
1 polymer ?
#
loop_
_entity_poly.entity_id
_entity_poly.type
_entity_poly.pdbx_seq_one_letter_code
_entity_poly.pdbx_strand_id
1 'polypeptide(L)'
;MMLNIVYLLLAMGLLGLSGAIWLLTLDRGLLKTTALSLALAAFGCLTSMQWLIPDLGPVLTAMGYNVSLYISLPMLVLAVIDWRYDWRWQKATWGRIFLALAALFELLRRADTSLGSMLIDGLGFETNYALLVATIAMLAIGLYLYFAASAMALDSPGTSPK
;
A
#
# COMPACT_ATOMS: atom_id res chain seq x y z
N MET A 1 16.87 -16.29 -6.55
CA MET A 1 15.78 -17.29 -6.67
C MET A 1 14.85 -17.27 -5.45
N MET A 2 15.35 -17.45 -4.22
CA MET A 2 14.52 -17.49 -3.00
C MET A 2 13.72 -16.19 -2.75
N LEU A 3 14.33 -15.02 -2.96
CA LEU A 3 13.68 -13.71 -2.75
C LEU A 3 12.50 -13.45 -3.72
N ASN A 4 12.60 -13.92 -4.97
CA ASN A 4 11.51 -13.78 -5.96
C ASN A 4 10.27 -14.57 -5.55
N ILE A 5 10.47 -15.77 -4.98
CA ILE A 5 9.37 -16.60 -4.46
C ILE A 5 8.68 -15.87 -3.29
N VAL A 6 9.46 -15.25 -2.40
CA VAL A 6 8.92 -14.46 -1.29
C VAL A 6 8.11 -13.27 -1.81
N TYR A 7 8.62 -12.51 -2.77
CA TYR A 7 7.85 -11.43 -3.38
C TYR A 7 6.57 -11.93 -4.05
N LEU A 8 6.59 -13.13 -4.66
CA LEU A 8 5.40 -13.70 -5.31
C LEU A 8 4.33 -14.05 -4.29
N LEU A 9 4.73 -14.71 -3.20
CA LEU A 9 3.83 -15.02 -2.09
C LEU A 9 3.26 -13.74 -1.47
N LEU A 10 4.09 -12.72 -1.28
CA LEU A 10 3.64 -11.41 -0.76
C LEU A 10 2.68 -10.73 -1.72
N ALA A 11 2.98 -10.70 -3.03
CA ALA A 11 2.10 -10.11 -4.03
C ALA A 11 0.73 -10.80 -4.06
N MET A 12 0.71 -12.14 -4.04
CA MET A 12 -0.55 -12.91 -3.97
C MET A 12 -1.32 -12.62 -2.68
N GLY A 13 -0.64 -12.60 -1.53
CA GLY A 13 -1.26 -12.26 -0.24
C GLY A 13 -1.85 -10.86 -0.22
N LEU A 14 -1.10 -9.87 -0.70
CA LEU A 14 -1.54 -8.47 -0.80
C LEU A 14 -2.72 -8.28 -1.76
N LEU A 15 -2.69 -8.92 -2.94
CA LEU A 15 -3.80 -8.86 -3.90
C LEU A 15 -5.05 -9.57 -3.38
N GLY A 16 -4.88 -10.75 -2.77
CA GLY A 16 -5.99 -11.49 -2.16
C GLY A 16 -6.66 -10.67 -1.04
N LEU A 17 -5.85 -10.07 -0.17
CA LEU A 17 -6.34 -9.22 0.90
C LEU A 17 -6.98 -7.92 0.39
N SER A 18 -6.38 -7.30 -0.63
CA SER A 18 -6.97 -6.15 -1.34
C SER A 18 -8.36 -6.48 -1.86
N GLY A 19 -8.52 -7.63 -2.53
CA GLY A 19 -9.81 -8.11 -3.01
C GLY A 19 -10.81 -8.35 -1.86
N ALA A 20 -10.36 -9.00 -0.79
CA ALA A 20 -11.21 -9.25 0.39
C ALA A 20 -11.71 -7.95 1.04
N ILE A 21 -10.83 -6.96 1.24
CA ILE A 21 -11.21 -5.64 1.77
C ILE A 21 -12.14 -4.91 0.79
N TRP A 22 -11.91 -5.03 -0.52
CA TRP A 22 -12.77 -4.40 -1.52
C TRP A 22 -14.21 -4.93 -1.47
N LEU A 23 -14.40 -6.21 -1.16
CA LEU A 23 -15.71 -6.84 -1.07
C LEU A 23 -16.47 -6.51 0.23
N LEU A 24 -15.80 -5.95 1.24
CA LEU A 24 -16.49 -5.48 2.44
C LEU A 24 -17.46 -4.34 2.08
N THR A 25 -18.71 -4.48 2.54
CA THR A 25 -19.82 -3.57 2.23
C THR A 25 -19.87 -2.32 3.11
N LEU A 26 -18.84 -2.07 3.93
CA LEU A 26 -18.75 -0.83 4.69
C LEU A 26 -18.51 0.37 3.77
N ASP A 27 -19.41 1.35 3.80
CA ASP A 27 -19.27 2.61 3.07
C ASP A 27 -18.28 3.57 3.75
N ARG A 28 -17.04 3.10 3.95
CA ARG A 28 -15.91 3.95 4.37
C ARG A 28 -14.93 4.06 3.21
N GLY A 29 -14.70 5.29 2.74
CA GLY A 29 -13.67 5.59 1.73
C GLY A 29 -12.26 5.09 2.11
N LEU A 30 -12.02 4.96 3.42
CA LEU A 30 -10.88 4.28 4.03
C LEU A 30 -10.63 2.86 3.48
N LEU A 31 -11.67 2.02 3.33
CA LEU A 31 -11.47 0.62 2.96
C LEU A 31 -11.08 0.48 1.50
N LYS A 32 -11.69 1.28 0.62
CA LYS A 32 -11.35 1.32 -0.80
C LYS A 32 -9.93 1.85 -1.01
N THR A 33 -9.50 2.81 -0.21
CA THR A 33 -8.13 3.35 -0.26
C THR A 33 -7.11 2.40 0.34
N THR A 34 -7.47 1.66 1.39
CA THR A 34 -6.67 0.55 1.94
C THR A 34 -6.47 -0.54 0.89
N ALA A 35 -7.55 -1.01 0.25
CA ALA A 35 -7.48 -2.01 -0.82
C ALA A 35 -6.59 -1.52 -1.98
N LEU A 36 -6.81 -0.29 -2.47
CA LEU A 36 -5.97 0.30 -3.51
C LEU A 36 -4.48 0.33 -3.10
N SER A 37 -4.19 0.72 -1.85
CA SER A 37 -2.83 0.79 -1.35
C SER A 37 -2.18 -0.60 -1.31
N LEU A 38 -2.89 -1.63 -0.84
CA LEU A 38 -2.39 -3.02 -0.87
C LEU A 38 -2.13 -3.51 -2.30
N ALA A 39 -2.97 -3.15 -3.27
CA ALA A 39 -2.73 -3.47 -4.67
C ALA A 39 -1.47 -2.77 -5.21
N LEU A 40 -1.24 -1.50 -4.84
CA LEU A 40 -0.02 -0.76 -5.20
C LEU A 40 1.24 -1.36 -4.55
N ALA A 41 1.14 -1.87 -3.32
CA ALA A 41 2.22 -2.59 -2.67
C ALA A 41 2.55 -3.90 -3.40
N ALA A 42 1.52 -4.64 -3.83
CA ALA A 42 1.70 -5.86 -4.62
C ALA A 42 2.38 -5.56 -5.96
N PHE A 43 2.07 -4.42 -6.59
CA PHE A 43 2.73 -3.98 -7.80
C PHE A 43 4.24 -3.77 -7.61
N GLY A 44 4.69 -3.21 -6.47
CA GLY A 44 6.12 -3.14 -6.16
C GLY A 44 6.79 -4.50 -6.03
N CYS A 45 6.11 -5.47 -5.42
CA CYS A 45 6.60 -6.85 -5.36
C CYS A 45 6.74 -7.46 -6.78
N LEU A 46 5.71 -7.31 -7.63
CA LEU A 46 5.69 -7.86 -8.99
C LEU A 46 6.77 -7.27 -9.89
N THR A 47 6.96 -5.96 -9.85
CA THR A 47 7.98 -5.25 -10.65
C THR A 47 9.41 -5.54 -10.17
N SER A 48 9.57 -6.01 -8.94
CA SER A 48 10.86 -6.44 -8.37
C SER A 48 11.23 -7.89 -8.76
N MET A 49 10.31 -8.66 -9.35
CA MET A 49 10.58 -10.01 -9.82
C MET A 49 11.21 -10.01 -11.21
N GLN A 50 12.55 -10.04 -11.24
CA GLN A 50 13.32 -10.12 -12.50
C GLN A 50 13.00 -11.35 -13.36
N TRP A 51 12.43 -12.43 -12.80
CA TRP A 51 12.09 -13.63 -13.56
C TRP A 51 10.72 -13.56 -14.24
N LEU A 52 9.75 -12.90 -13.60
CA LEU A 52 8.39 -12.81 -14.15
C LEU A 52 8.36 -11.91 -15.39
N ILE A 53 9.21 -10.87 -15.39
CA ILE A 53 9.33 -9.92 -16.50
C ILE A 53 10.81 -9.63 -16.75
N PRO A 54 11.51 -10.49 -17.53
CA PRO A 54 12.96 -10.41 -17.71
C PRO A 54 13.46 -9.14 -18.42
N ASP A 55 12.58 -8.46 -19.17
CA ASP A 55 12.86 -7.19 -19.86
C ASP A 55 12.16 -5.99 -19.21
N LEU A 56 11.78 -6.10 -17.92
CA LEU A 56 11.28 -4.94 -17.21
C LEU A 56 12.40 -3.91 -17.12
N GLY A 57 12.27 -2.80 -17.85
CA GLY A 57 13.28 -1.75 -17.83
C GLY A 57 13.53 -1.23 -16.41
N PRO A 58 14.76 -0.82 -16.07
CA PRO A 58 15.14 -0.38 -14.72
C PRO A 58 14.24 0.73 -14.16
N VAL A 59 13.65 1.53 -15.06
CA VAL A 59 12.68 2.58 -14.75
C VAL A 59 11.40 2.01 -14.12
N LEU A 60 10.85 0.92 -14.66
CA LEU A 60 9.59 0.36 -14.19
C LEU A 60 9.74 -0.38 -12.85
N THR A 61 10.88 -1.05 -12.64
CA THR A 61 11.25 -1.61 -11.33
C THR A 61 11.37 -0.51 -10.27
N ALA A 62 12.06 0.59 -10.59
CA ALA A 62 12.17 1.74 -9.69
C ALA A 62 10.80 2.39 -9.41
N MET A 63 9.92 2.48 -10.41
CA MET A 63 8.57 3.00 -10.22
C MET A 63 7.75 2.15 -9.25
N GLY A 64 7.75 0.82 -9.40
CA GLY A 64 7.00 -0.04 -8.50
C GLY A 64 7.53 -0.02 -7.06
N TYR A 65 8.85 0.02 -6.89
CA TYR A 65 9.49 0.23 -5.59
C TYR A 65 9.03 1.54 -4.95
N ASN A 66 9.11 2.64 -5.70
CA ASN A 66 8.78 3.97 -5.19
C ASN A 66 7.29 4.13 -4.88
N VAL A 67 6.41 3.63 -5.74
CA VAL A 67 4.95 3.65 -5.49
C VAL A 67 4.60 2.90 -4.21
N SER A 68 5.28 1.79 -3.94
CA SER A 68 5.03 1.00 -2.72
C SER A 68 5.47 1.75 -1.46
N LEU A 69 6.65 2.37 -1.48
CA LEU A 69 7.19 3.04 -0.29
C LEU A 69 6.63 4.44 -0.06
N TYR A 70 6.48 5.24 -1.12
CA TYR A 70 6.14 6.66 -1.01
C TYR A 70 4.65 6.96 -1.15
N ILE A 71 3.85 5.99 -1.62
CA ILE A 71 2.40 6.16 -1.74
C ILE A 71 1.68 5.12 -0.89
N SER A 72 1.90 3.82 -1.14
CA SER A 72 1.12 2.77 -0.47
C SER A 72 1.34 2.73 1.05
N LEU A 73 2.61 2.69 1.49
CA LEU A 73 2.95 2.66 2.91
C LEU A 73 2.35 3.87 3.69
N PRO A 74 2.58 5.14 3.29
CA PRO A 74 2.00 6.28 4.02
C PRO A 74 0.47 6.30 3.95
N MET A 75 -0.15 5.88 2.83
CA MET A 75 -1.61 5.76 2.76
C MET A 75 -2.15 4.75 3.77
N LEU A 76 -1.49 3.59 3.94
CA LEU A 76 -1.88 2.59 4.92
C LEU A 76 -1.66 3.06 6.36
N VAL A 77 -0.58 3.79 6.64
CA VAL A 77 -0.36 4.41 7.96
C VAL A 77 -1.47 5.42 8.27
N LEU A 78 -1.81 6.30 7.32
CA LEU A 78 -2.90 7.25 7.48
C LEU A 78 -4.25 6.53 7.65
N ALA A 79 -4.46 5.40 6.97
CA ALA A 79 -5.64 4.57 7.14
C ALA A 79 -5.77 4.02 8.58
N VAL A 80 -4.67 3.56 9.17
CA VAL A 80 -4.65 3.14 10.58
C VAL A 80 -4.97 4.30 11.52
N ILE A 81 -4.43 5.49 11.25
CA ILE A 81 -4.69 6.68 12.06
C ILE A 81 -6.16 7.09 11.96
N ASP A 82 -6.72 7.21 10.75
CA ASP A 82 -8.15 7.54 10.57
C ASP A 82 -9.05 6.51 11.25
N TRP A 83 -8.70 5.22 11.20
CA TRP A 83 -9.41 4.17 11.91
C TRP A 83 -9.30 4.32 13.44
N ARG A 84 -8.09 4.52 13.96
CA ARG A 84 -7.83 4.55 15.41
C ARG A 84 -8.44 5.77 16.11
N TYR A 85 -8.44 6.91 15.43
CA TYR A 85 -8.97 8.17 15.97
C TYR A 85 -10.41 8.46 15.53
N ASP A 86 -11.03 7.57 14.75
CA ASP A 86 -12.36 7.71 14.15
C ASP A 86 -12.58 9.10 13.52
N TRP A 87 -11.56 9.61 12.81
CA TRP A 87 -11.63 10.91 12.13
C TRP A 87 -12.68 10.93 11.02
N ARG A 88 -12.99 9.77 10.44
CA ARG A 88 -14.01 9.58 9.39
C ARG A 88 -13.81 10.53 8.22
N TRP A 89 -12.58 10.57 7.69
CA TRP A 89 -12.28 11.40 6.54
C TRP A 89 -13.21 11.11 5.36
N GLN A 90 -13.69 12.19 4.74
CA GLN A 90 -14.53 12.11 3.55
C GLN A 90 -13.77 11.41 2.41
N LYS A 91 -14.51 10.74 1.52
CA LYS A 91 -13.94 10.09 0.33
C LYS A 91 -13.07 11.04 -0.51
N ALA A 92 -13.46 12.31 -0.61
CA ALA A 92 -12.69 13.34 -1.31
C ALA A 92 -11.33 13.64 -0.64
N THR A 93 -11.25 13.60 0.68
CA THR A 93 -10.01 13.82 1.44
C THR A 93 -8.97 12.77 1.08
N TRP A 94 -9.38 11.50 1.00
CA TRP A 94 -8.48 10.41 0.59
C TRP A 94 -7.92 10.60 -0.82
N GLY A 95 -8.75 11.06 -1.77
CA GLY A 95 -8.29 11.39 -3.12
C GLY A 95 -7.26 12.52 -3.13
N ARG A 96 -7.46 13.56 -2.30
CA ARG A 96 -6.50 14.67 -2.18
C ARG A 96 -5.18 14.24 -1.55
N ILE A 97 -5.22 13.40 -0.52
CA ILE A 97 -4.01 12.85 0.12
C ILE A 97 -3.22 12.01 -0.88
N PHE A 98 -3.91 11.12 -1.62
CA PHE A 98 -3.29 10.32 -2.66
C PHE A 98 -2.61 11.20 -3.73
N LEU A 99 -3.31 12.23 -4.21
CA LEU A 99 -2.74 13.17 -5.19
C LEU A 99 -1.55 13.95 -4.63
N ALA A 100 -1.61 14.37 -3.36
CA ALA A 100 -0.50 15.07 -2.71
C ALA A 100 0.73 14.17 -2.57
N LEU A 101 0.55 12.90 -2.20
CA LEU A 101 1.64 11.92 -2.13
C LEU A 101 2.21 11.60 -3.51
N ALA A 102 1.36 11.45 -4.53
CA ALA A 102 1.81 11.25 -5.91
C ALA A 102 2.58 12.47 -6.45
N ALA A 103 2.11 13.69 -6.16
CA ALA A 103 2.80 14.92 -6.52
C ALA A 103 4.13 15.07 -5.77
N LEU A 104 4.17 14.73 -4.48
CA LEU A 104 5.40 14.71 -3.69
C LEU A 104 6.39 13.71 -4.26
N PHE A 105 5.95 12.50 -4.60
CA PHE A 105 6.79 11.51 -5.27
C PHE A 105 7.37 12.04 -6.59
N GLU A 106 6.55 12.61 -7.46
CA GLU A 106 7.03 13.16 -8.74
C GLU A 106 7.96 14.35 -8.54
N LEU A 107 7.72 15.19 -7.52
CA LEU A 107 8.59 16.30 -7.15
C LEU A 107 9.95 15.79 -6.67
N LEU A 108 9.97 14.78 -5.78
CA LEU A 108 11.21 14.15 -5.32
C LEU A 108 11.97 13.47 -6.46
N ARG A 109 11.25 12.85 -7.41
CA ARG A 109 11.84 12.24 -8.60
C ARG A 109 12.47 13.27 -9.54
N ARG A 110 11.88 14.47 -9.66
CA ARG A 110 12.38 15.54 -10.54
C ARG A 110 13.44 16.43 -9.91
N ALA A 111 13.48 16.50 -8.58
CA ALA A 111 14.27 17.50 -7.89
C ALA A 111 15.75 17.13 -7.80
N ASP A 112 16.22 15.95 -8.25
CA ASP A 112 17.62 15.46 -8.08
C ASP A 112 18.19 15.80 -6.68
N THR A 113 17.32 15.83 -5.67
CA THR A 113 17.65 16.41 -4.38
C THR A 113 18.16 15.32 -3.46
N SER A 114 19.16 15.67 -2.67
CA SER A 114 19.66 14.89 -1.53
C SER A 114 18.56 14.46 -0.55
N LEU A 115 17.33 15.00 -0.65
CA LEU A 115 16.17 14.55 0.12
C LEU A 115 15.66 13.17 -0.32
N GLY A 116 15.73 12.86 -1.60
CA GLY A 116 15.39 11.52 -2.12
C GLY A 116 16.41 10.48 -1.65
N SER A 117 17.70 10.81 -1.68
CA SER A 117 18.74 9.97 -1.08
C SER A 117 18.65 9.95 0.45
N MET A 118 18.34 11.05 1.13
CA MET A 118 18.17 11.11 2.59
C MET A 118 16.92 10.40 3.10
N LEU A 119 15.85 10.26 2.31
CA LEU A 119 14.69 9.43 2.68
C LEU A 119 15.03 7.94 2.53
N ILE A 120 15.77 7.59 1.47
CA ILE A 120 16.28 6.23 1.23
C ILE A 120 17.32 5.86 2.30
N ASP A 121 18.23 6.77 2.65
CA ASP A 121 19.31 6.58 3.62
C ASP A 121 18.81 6.74 5.08
N GLY A 122 17.89 7.67 5.34
CA GLY A 122 17.35 8.00 6.67
C GLY A 122 16.36 6.98 7.22
N LEU A 123 15.80 6.11 6.37
CA LEU A 123 15.07 4.91 6.79
C LEU A 123 15.99 3.72 7.08
N GLY A 124 17.32 3.85 6.89
CA GLY A 124 18.32 2.95 7.49
C GLY A 124 18.19 1.46 7.17
N PHE A 125 17.48 1.09 6.10
CA PHE A 125 17.43 -0.27 5.61
C PHE A 125 18.37 -0.38 4.43
N GLU A 126 19.39 -1.23 4.53
CA GLU A 126 20.16 -1.64 3.37
C GLU A 126 19.20 -1.99 2.22
N THR A 127 19.41 -1.33 1.08
CA THR A 127 18.49 -1.15 -0.04
C THR A 127 17.89 -2.44 -0.59
N ASN A 128 18.49 -3.60 -0.30
CA ASN A 128 18.02 -4.90 -0.77
C ASN A 128 16.79 -5.44 -0.02
N TYR A 129 16.51 -5.00 1.22
CA TYR A 129 15.41 -5.54 2.03
C TYR A 129 14.35 -4.50 2.44
N ALA A 130 14.56 -3.22 2.15
CA ALA A 130 13.62 -2.16 2.50
C ALA A 130 12.20 -2.43 1.95
N LEU A 131 12.11 -2.83 0.68
CA LEU A 131 10.81 -3.20 0.06
C LEU A 131 10.21 -4.44 0.72
N LEU A 132 11.03 -5.44 1.03
CA LEU A 132 10.57 -6.66 1.68
C LEU A 132 9.97 -6.35 3.06
N VAL A 133 10.68 -5.59 3.89
CA VAL A 133 10.20 -5.21 5.23
C VAL A 133 8.95 -4.34 5.13
N ALA A 134 8.95 -3.35 4.23
CA ALA A 134 7.79 -2.49 4.03
C ALA A 134 6.56 -3.29 3.56
N THR A 135 6.72 -4.23 2.63
CA THR A 135 5.60 -5.04 2.11
C THR A 135 5.06 -6.03 3.14
N ILE A 136 5.92 -6.59 4.00
CA ILE A 136 5.48 -7.36 5.17
C ILE A 136 4.69 -6.47 6.14
N ALA A 137 5.18 -5.26 6.44
CA ALA A 137 4.49 -4.32 7.30
C ALA A 137 3.13 -3.91 6.71
N MET A 138 3.07 -3.62 5.41
CA MET A 138 1.82 -3.29 4.70
C MET A 138 0.83 -4.45 4.71
N LEU A 139 1.29 -5.69 4.54
CA LEU A 139 0.45 -6.88 4.68
C LEU A 139 -0.14 -6.99 6.10
N ALA A 140 0.69 -6.80 7.13
CA ALA A 140 0.25 -6.83 8.52
C ALA A 140 -0.76 -5.72 8.84
N ILE A 141 -0.52 -4.49 8.36
CA ILE A 141 -1.45 -3.35 8.50
C ILE A 141 -2.77 -3.65 7.78
N GLY A 142 -2.70 -4.18 6.55
CA GLY A 142 -3.88 -4.57 5.79
C GLY A 142 -4.71 -5.62 6.53
N LEU A 143 -4.05 -6.63 7.11
CA LEU A 143 -4.72 -7.69 7.87
C LEU A 143 -5.43 -7.12 9.09
N TYR A 144 -4.74 -6.25 9.84
CA TYR A 144 -5.32 -5.54 10.96
C TYR A 144 -6.59 -4.77 10.56
N LEU A 145 -6.52 -3.96 9.49
CA LEU A 145 -7.66 -3.18 9.00
C LEU A 145 -8.79 -4.08 8.50
N TYR A 146 -8.48 -5.19 7.81
CA TYR A 146 -9.45 -6.17 7.35
C TYR A 146 -10.22 -6.79 8.52
N PHE A 147 -9.52 -7.30 9.54
CA PHE A 147 -10.17 -7.91 10.70
C PHE A 147 -10.97 -6.89 11.50
N ALA A 148 -10.43 -5.69 11.71
CA ALA A 148 -11.15 -4.62 12.42
C ALA A 148 -12.44 -4.22 11.70
N ALA A 149 -12.38 -4.08 10.37
CA ALA A 149 -13.55 -3.77 9.56
C ALA A 149 -14.56 -4.93 9.49
N SER A 150 -14.08 -6.17 9.41
CA SER A 150 -14.94 -7.36 9.36
C SER A 150 -15.69 -7.57 10.68
N ALA A 151 -15.04 -7.33 11.83
CA ALA A 151 -15.72 -7.35 13.13
C ALA A 151 -16.83 -6.30 13.20
N MET A 152 -16.56 -5.09 12.74
CA MET A 152 -17.58 -4.02 12.65
C MET A 152 -18.73 -4.35 11.67
N ALA A 153 -18.44 -5.05 10.57
CA ALA A 153 -19.45 -5.48 9.62
C ALA A 153 -20.42 -6.52 10.23
N LEU A 154 -19.90 -7.40 11.09
CA LEU A 154 -20.68 -8.42 11.79
C LEU A 154 -21.56 -7.83 12.90
N ASP A 155 -21.07 -6.81 13.60
CA ASP A 155 -21.80 -6.13 14.68
C ASP A 155 -22.85 -5.13 14.16
N SER A 156 -22.82 -4.74 12.88
CA SER A 156 -23.85 -3.88 12.29
C SER A 156 -25.08 -4.74 11.97
N PRO A 157 -26.18 -4.67 12.73
CA PRO A 157 -27.38 -5.44 12.44
C PRO A 157 -27.87 -5.08 11.04
N GLY A 158 -28.09 -6.12 10.23
CA GLY A 158 -28.34 -5.99 8.81
C GLY A 158 -29.38 -4.91 8.50
N THR A 159 -28.96 -3.94 7.69
CA THR A 159 -29.90 -3.25 6.81
C THR A 159 -30.49 -4.32 5.89
N SER A 160 -31.67 -4.82 6.26
CA SER A 160 -32.52 -5.66 5.43
C SER A 160 -32.49 -5.14 3.99
N PRO A 161 -32.27 -5.99 2.97
CA PRO A 161 -32.47 -5.55 1.60
C PRO A 161 -33.95 -5.14 1.46
N LYS A 162 -34.18 -3.93 0.97
CA LYS A 162 -35.43 -3.51 0.33
C LYS A 162 -35.24 -3.62 -1.17
#